data_AF-A0A2V5KWD9-F1
#
_entry.id   AF-A0A2V5KWD9-F1
#
_cell.length_a   1.000
_cell.length_b   1.000
_cell.length_c   1.000
_cell.angle_alpha   90.00
_cell.angle_beta   90.00
_cell.angle_gamma   90.00
#
_symmetry.space_group_name_H-M   'P 1'
#
loop_
_entity.id
_entity.type
_entity.pdbx_description
1 polymer ?
#
loop_
_entity_poly.entity_id
_entity_poly.type
_entity_poly.pdbx_seq_one_letter_code
_entity_poly.pdbx_strand_id
1 'polypeptide(L)'
;MDPDNRRPVDYAQRREMLETLETAKPDELMHAWPDGRIKMFLTQRVLRFRREHADLFQRGEYLPLRASGIFAECCVGFARHLAGEWIAVIAPRLSSRVGFPPMGELWKDTIIELPEILSLAQAHDLFTCQTLPVRDREVKVADALSILPFVVITNL
;
A
#
# COMPACT_ATOMS: atom_id res chain seq x y z
N MET A 1 -22.60 15.99 -7.36
CA MET A 1 -23.66 16.31 -8.33
C MET A 1 -23.02 17.14 -9.43
N ASP A 2 -23.41 16.93 -10.68
CA ASP A 2 -23.00 17.81 -11.78
C ASP A 2 -23.35 19.28 -11.44
N PRO A 3 -22.56 20.28 -11.88
CA PRO A 3 -21.48 20.19 -12.87
C PRO A 3 -20.06 20.05 -12.28
N ASP A 4 -19.88 20.03 -10.96
CA ASP A 4 -18.56 20.18 -10.31
C ASP A 4 -17.55 19.08 -10.67
N ASN A 5 -18.02 17.85 -10.93
CA ASN A 5 -17.22 16.70 -11.38
C ASN A 5 -16.94 16.68 -12.89
N ARG A 6 -17.34 17.70 -13.65
CA ARG A 6 -17.10 17.85 -15.10
C ARG A 6 -16.15 18.99 -15.47
N ARG A 7 -15.47 19.59 -14.48
CA ARG A 7 -14.43 20.59 -14.74
C ARG A 7 -13.34 20.00 -15.65
N PRO A 8 -12.79 20.78 -16.59
CA PRO A 8 -11.72 20.30 -17.45
C PRO A 8 -10.51 19.89 -16.63
N VAL A 9 -9.88 18.79 -17.04
CA VAL A 9 -8.67 18.28 -16.39
C VAL A 9 -7.45 18.98 -16.97
N ASP A 10 -6.62 19.57 -16.12
CA ASP A 10 -5.33 20.13 -16.54
C ASP A 10 -4.31 18.99 -16.71
N TYR A 11 -4.18 18.50 -17.94
CA TYR A 11 -3.23 17.45 -18.30
C TYR A 11 -1.79 17.95 -18.43
N ALA A 12 -1.56 19.25 -18.65
CA ALA A 12 -0.21 19.80 -18.73
C ALA A 12 0.45 19.72 -17.34
N GLN A 13 -0.23 20.25 -16.32
CA GLN A 13 0.22 20.16 -14.93
C GLN A 13 0.46 18.71 -14.49
N ARG A 14 -0.44 17.78 -14.86
CA ARG A 14 -0.31 16.35 -14.48
C ARG A 14 0.90 15.68 -15.13
N ARG A 15 1.27 16.06 -16.36
CA ARG A 15 2.48 15.55 -17.02
C ARG A 15 3.74 16.03 -16.31
N GLU A 16 3.82 17.33 -16.01
CA GLU A 16 4.94 17.90 -15.26
C GLU A 16 5.09 17.22 -13.88
N MET A 17 3.98 17.06 -13.15
CA MET A 17 4.00 16.32 -11.90
C MET A 17 4.54 14.90 -12.07
N LEU A 18 4.18 14.19 -13.16
CA LEU A 18 4.53 12.78 -13.37
C LEU A 18 6.01 12.60 -13.64
N GLU A 19 6.62 13.56 -14.34
CA GLU A 19 8.06 13.61 -14.57
C GLU A 19 8.84 13.74 -13.26
N THR A 20 8.32 14.49 -12.27
CA THR A 20 8.97 14.62 -10.96
C THR A 20 8.94 13.34 -10.11
N LEU A 21 8.12 12.34 -10.45
CA LEU A 21 7.91 11.15 -9.62
C LEU A 21 8.97 10.06 -9.83
N GLU A 22 9.81 10.17 -10.85
CA GLU A 22 10.82 9.15 -11.14
C GLU A 22 11.84 9.02 -10.01
N THR A 23 12.27 10.14 -9.45
CA THR A 23 13.25 10.22 -8.36
C THR A 23 12.65 10.56 -7.00
N ALA A 24 11.31 10.71 -6.92
CA ALA A 24 10.64 11.10 -5.69
C ALA A 24 10.68 9.97 -4.66
N LYS A 25 10.92 10.33 -3.40
CA LYS A 25 10.87 9.36 -2.29
C LYS A 25 9.49 9.34 -1.64
N PRO A 26 8.98 8.17 -1.21
CA PRO A 26 7.65 8.06 -0.62
C PRO A 26 7.44 8.92 0.63
N ASP A 27 8.46 9.08 1.48
CA ASP A 27 8.42 9.91 2.68
C ASP A 27 8.29 11.41 2.32
N GLU A 28 9.05 11.89 1.34
CA GLU A 28 8.95 13.27 0.84
C GLU A 28 7.54 13.56 0.28
N LEU A 29 6.99 12.62 -0.49
CA LEU A 29 5.63 12.70 -1.03
C LEU A 29 4.57 12.70 0.08
N MET A 30 4.79 11.95 1.16
CA MET A 30 3.87 11.91 2.30
C MET A 30 3.89 13.22 3.09
N HIS A 31 5.05 13.85 3.26
CA HIS A 31 5.15 15.17 3.91
C HIS A 31 4.42 16.26 3.11
N ALA A 32 4.43 16.17 1.77
CA ALA A 32 3.77 17.11 0.87
C ALA A 32 2.39 16.63 0.36
N TRP A 33 1.76 15.66 1.05
CA TRP A 33 0.54 14.98 0.57
C TRP A 33 -0.60 15.87 0.02
N PRO A 34 -0.84 17.11 0.51
CA PRO A 34 -1.94 17.94 -0.01
C PRO A 34 -1.78 18.33 -1.49
N ASP A 35 -0.56 18.26 -2.05
CA ASP A 35 -0.31 18.57 -3.46
C ASP A 35 -0.75 17.48 -4.45
N GLY A 36 -1.16 16.30 -3.94
CA GLY A 36 -1.69 15.20 -4.73
C GLY A 36 -0.65 14.31 -5.41
N ARG A 37 0.65 14.62 -5.35
CA ARG A 37 1.72 13.82 -5.98
C ARG A 37 1.79 12.41 -5.41
N ILE A 38 1.57 12.23 -4.10
CA ILE A 38 1.51 10.90 -3.48
C ILE A 38 0.43 10.00 -4.10
N LYS A 39 -0.73 10.55 -4.43
CA LYS A 39 -1.82 9.80 -5.07
C LYS A 39 -1.43 9.41 -6.49
N MET A 40 -0.79 10.32 -7.22
CA MET A 40 -0.35 10.04 -8.58
C MET A 40 0.77 9.00 -8.61
N PHE A 41 1.73 9.08 -7.67
CA PHE A 41 2.79 8.09 -7.47
C PHE A 41 2.21 6.70 -7.21
N LEU A 42 1.31 6.57 -6.22
CA LEU A 42 0.62 5.32 -5.92
C LEU A 42 -0.10 4.76 -7.16
N THR A 43 -0.87 5.61 -7.84
CA THR A 43 -1.66 5.21 -9.02
C THR A 43 -0.75 4.71 -10.15
N GLN A 44 0.31 5.45 -10.47
CA GLN A 44 1.25 5.09 -11.54
C GLN A 44 1.94 3.76 -11.25
N ARG A 45 2.49 3.59 -10.04
CA ARG A 45 3.27 2.40 -9.65
C ARG A 45 2.41 1.15 -9.61
N VAL A 46 1.24 1.21 -8.98
CA VAL A 46 0.33 0.05 -8.88
C VAL A 46 -0.26 -0.32 -10.24
N LEU A 47 -0.61 0.65 -11.10
CA LEU A 47 -1.09 0.34 -12.45
C LEU A 47 0.01 -0.28 -13.33
N ARG A 48 1.26 0.18 -13.20
CA ARG A 48 2.41 -0.41 -13.90
C ARG A 48 2.63 -1.85 -13.45
N PHE A 49 2.72 -2.07 -12.14
CA PHE A 49 2.87 -3.40 -11.55
C PHE A 49 1.73 -4.35 -11.97
N ARG A 50 0.48 -3.87 -11.91
CA ARG A 50 -0.68 -4.65 -12.36
C ARG A 50 -0.63 -5.01 -13.84
N ARG A 51 -0.07 -4.14 -14.69
CA ARG A 51 0.09 -4.42 -16.13
C ARG A 51 1.20 -5.45 -16.36
N GLU A 52 2.30 -5.36 -15.64
CA GLU A 52 3.45 -6.27 -15.75
C GLU A 52 3.12 -7.68 -15.22
N HIS A 53 2.28 -7.78 -14.19
CA HIS A 53 1.87 -9.04 -13.57
C HIS A 53 0.38 -9.35 -13.78
N ALA A 54 -0.15 -9.09 -14.97
CA ALA A 54 -1.59 -9.12 -15.25
C ALA A 54 -2.29 -10.43 -14.83
N ASP A 55 -1.64 -11.58 -15.02
CA ASP A 55 -2.17 -12.90 -14.66
C ASP A 55 -2.41 -13.05 -13.16
N LEU A 56 -1.49 -12.56 -12.31
CA LEU A 56 -1.66 -12.55 -10.85
C LEU A 56 -2.95 -11.83 -10.42
N PHE A 57 -3.30 -10.77 -11.13
CA PHE A 57 -4.48 -9.98 -10.82
C PHE A 57 -5.78 -10.49 -11.43
N GLN A 58 -5.71 -11.19 -12.57
CA GLN A 58 -6.88 -11.74 -13.26
C GLN A 58 -7.26 -13.12 -12.74
N ARG A 59 -6.25 -13.93 -12.38
CA ARG A 59 -6.40 -15.36 -12.08
C ARG A 59 -5.93 -15.73 -10.68
N GLY A 60 -5.15 -14.87 -10.03
CA GLY A 60 -4.65 -15.13 -8.68
C GLY A 60 -5.77 -15.18 -7.65
N GLU A 61 -5.63 -16.14 -6.74
CA GLU A 61 -6.53 -16.35 -5.61
C GLU A 61 -6.53 -15.11 -4.71
N TYR A 62 -7.71 -14.73 -4.21
CA TYR A 62 -7.83 -13.66 -3.22
C TYR A 62 -7.81 -14.25 -1.81
N LEU A 63 -6.85 -13.82 -1.00
CA LEU A 63 -6.65 -14.29 0.36
C LEU A 63 -6.91 -13.12 1.34
N PRO A 64 -7.95 -13.15 2.17
CA PRO A 64 -8.12 -12.13 3.21
C PRO A 64 -7.01 -12.26 4.27
N LEU A 65 -6.47 -11.14 4.74
CA LEU A 65 -5.50 -11.10 5.83
C LEU A 65 -6.20 -10.74 7.13
N ARG A 66 -5.95 -11.51 8.19
CA ARG A 66 -6.54 -11.28 9.51
C ARG A 66 -5.70 -10.29 10.28
N ALA A 67 -6.36 -9.30 10.87
CA ALA A 67 -5.75 -8.36 11.80
C ALA A 67 -6.10 -8.74 13.24
N SER A 68 -5.18 -8.52 14.16
CA SER A 68 -5.41 -8.61 15.62
C SER A 68 -4.72 -7.44 16.34
N GLY A 69 -5.00 -7.27 17.64
CA GLY A 69 -4.56 -6.11 18.43
C GLY A 69 -5.61 -4.99 18.53
N ILE A 70 -5.26 -3.90 19.22
CA ILE A 70 -6.22 -2.85 19.64
C ILE A 70 -6.93 -2.15 18.47
N PHE A 71 -6.30 -2.05 17.30
CA PHE A 71 -6.88 -1.43 16.11
C PHE A 71 -7.14 -2.42 14.97
N ALA A 72 -7.34 -3.71 15.27
CA ALA A 72 -7.64 -4.74 14.28
C ALA A 72 -8.80 -4.34 13.35
N GLU A 73 -9.89 -3.80 13.89
CA GLU A 73 -11.04 -3.33 13.09
C GLU A 73 -10.72 -2.14 12.19
N CYS A 74 -9.66 -1.40 12.49
CA CYS A 74 -9.22 -0.23 11.72
C CYS A 74 -8.23 -0.62 10.62
N CYS A 75 -7.87 -1.89 10.50
CA CYS A 75 -6.96 -2.39 9.47
C CYS A 75 -7.73 -3.27 8.49
N VAL A 76 -7.44 -3.14 7.19
CA VAL A 76 -7.89 -4.08 6.16
C VAL A 76 -6.68 -4.59 5.40
N GLY A 77 -6.63 -5.89 5.20
CA GLY A 77 -5.58 -6.51 4.42
C GLY A 77 -6.08 -7.65 3.54
N PHE A 78 -5.44 -7.82 2.40
CA PHE A 78 -5.65 -8.96 1.51
C PHE A 78 -4.39 -9.25 0.71
N ALA A 79 -4.26 -10.47 0.21
CA ALA A 79 -3.24 -10.85 -0.75
C ALA A 79 -3.87 -11.40 -2.03
N ARG A 80 -3.15 -11.29 -3.14
CA ARG A 80 -3.34 -12.10 -4.33
C ARG A 80 -2.16 -13.04 -4.49
N HIS A 81 -2.44 -14.29 -4.84
CA HIS A 81 -1.42 -15.32 -5.01
C HIS A 81 -1.70 -16.14 -6.28
N LEU A 82 -0.65 -16.38 -7.07
CA LEU A 82 -0.69 -17.24 -8.25
C LEU A 82 0.67 -17.93 -8.42
N ALA A 83 0.69 -19.26 -8.34
CA ALA A 83 1.87 -20.08 -8.65
C ALA A 83 3.17 -19.63 -7.94
N GLY A 84 3.09 -19.21 -6.67
CA GLY A 84 4.24 -18.77 -5.87
C GLY A 84 4.53 -17.26 -5.96
N GLU A 85 3.97 -16.56 -6.94
CA GLU A 85 3.99 -15.10 -7.03
C GLU A 85 2.85 -14.51 -6.19
N TRP A 86 3.10 -13.41 -5.48
CA TRP A 86 2.06 -12.79 -4.68
C TRP A 86 2.28 -11.30 -4.43
N ILE A 87 1.16 -10.64 -4.12
CA ILE A 87 1.11 -9.25 -3.64
C ILE A 87 0.13 -9.16 -2.47
N ALA A 88 0.55 -8.57 -1.36
CA ALA A 88 -0.27 -8.28 -0.20
C ALA A 88 -0.46 -6.77 -0.05
N VAL A 89 -1.65 -6.34 0.32
CA VAL A 89 -2.00 -4.93 0.56
C VAL A 89 -2.53 -4.82 1.98
N ILE A 90 -2.04 -3.83 2.73
CA ILE A 90 -2.53 -3.50 4.07
C ILE A 90 -2.82 -1.99 4.09
N ALA A 91 -4.03 -1.62 4.49
CA ALA A 91 -4.49 -0.24 4.51
C ALA A 91 -5.40 0.08 5.70
N PRO A 92 -5.42 1.34 6.16
CA PRO A 92 -6.34 1.81 7.18
C PRO A 92 -7.78 1.85 6.67
N ARG A 93 -8.69 1.54 7.58
CA ARG A 93 -10.10 1.90 7.54
C ARG A 93 -10.46 2.54 8.88
N LEU A 94 -11.47 3.40 8.92
CA LEU A 94 -11.87 4.08 10.16
C LEU A 94 -10.71 4.83 10.84
N SER A 95 -9.82 5.45 10.04
CA SER A 95 -8.54 6.01 10.46
C SER A 95 -8.65 7.04 11.59
N SER A 96 -9.79 7.74 11.72
CA SER A 96 -10.04 8.67 12.82
C SER A 96 -9.98 8.03 14.21
N ARG A 97 -10.12 6.70 14.32
CA ARG A 97 -9.95 5.95 15.58
C ARG A 97 -8.49 5.69 15.95
N VAL A 98 -7.60 5.69 14.95
CA VAL A 98 -6.15 5.44 15.11
C VAL A 98 -5.41 6.77 15.28
N GLY A 99 -5.68 7.72 14.41
CA GLY A 99 -5.03 9.04 14.34
C GLY A 99 -4.90 9.54 12.90
N PHE A 100 -4.34 10.74 12.72
CA PHE A 100 -4.13 11.32 11.40
C PHE A 100 -2.73 11.96 11.26
N PRO A 101 -1.90 11.50 10.31
CA PRO A 101 -2.09 10.30 9.48
C PRO A 101 -2.00 9.00 10.32
N PRO A 102 -2.71 7.92 9.95
CA PRO A 102 -2.70 6.65 10.69
C PRO A 102 -1.41 5.87 10.37
N MET A 103 -0.29 6.28 10.97
CA MET A 103 1.05 5.79 10.66
C MET A 103 1.85 5.46 11.93
N GLY A 104 2.84 4.58 11.78
CA GLY A 104 3.81 4.27 12.82
C GLY A 104 3.18 3.80 14.14
N GLU A 105 3.77 4.24 15.24
CA GLU A 105 3.41 3.86 16.62
C GLU A 105 1.93 4.09 17.00
N LEU A 106 1.18 4.90 16.24
CA LEU A 106 -0.26 5.06 16.45
C LEU A 106 -1.02 3.72 16.33
N TRP A 107 -0.48 2.75 15.59
CA TRP A 107 -1.06 1.41 15.44
C TRP A 107 -0.85 0.48 16.63
N LYS A 108 -0.01 0.86 17.60
CA LYS A 108 0.24 0.09 18.83
C LYS A 108 0.57 -1.39 18.55
N ASP A 109 -0.14 -2.31 19.21
CA ASP A 109 0.03 -3.76 19.11
C ASP A 109 -0.69 -4.40 17.90
N THR A 110 -1.14 -3.60 16.94
CA THR A 110 -1.89 -4.13 15.78
C THR A 110 -0.96 -4.88 14.85
N ILE A 111 -1.33 -6.13 14.55
CA ILE A 111 -0.57 -7.02 13.66
C ILE A 111 -1.46 -7.58 12.55
N ILE A 112 -0.82 -8.00 11.46
CA ILE A 112 -1.43 -8.75 10.35
C ILE A 112 -0.71 -10.09 10.21
N GLU A 113 -1.49 -11.17 10.14
CA GLU A 113 -0.96 -12.52 9.90
C GLU A 113 -0.92 -12.82 8.39
N LEU A 114 0.25 -13.26 7.89
CA LEU A 114 0.43 -13.66 6.49
C LEU A 114 0.19 -15.17 6.30
N PRO A 115 -0.72 -15.60 5.40
CA PRO A 115 -1.03 -17.01 5.14
C PRO A 115 0.20 -17.85 4.76
N GLU A 116 0.32 -19.08 5.26
CA GLU A 116 1.47 -19.97 5.04
C GLU A 116 1.89 -20.14 3.58
N ILE A 117 0.93 -20.12 2.66
CA ILE A 117 1.15 -20.23 1.21
C ILE A 117 2.04 -19.13 0.63
N LEU A 118 2.15 -17.97 1.29
CA LEU A 118 2.99 -16.87 0.85
C LEU A 118 4.46 -17.13 1.24
N SER A 119 5.32 -17.40 0.26
CA SER A 119 6.76 -17.45 0.51
C SER A 119 7.28 -16.05 0.85
N LEU A 120 7.93 -15.90 2.01
CA LEU A 120 8.49 -14.61 2.45
C LEU A 120 9.91 -14.36 1.91
N ALA A 121 10.46 -15.29 1.12
CA ALA A 121 11.72 -15.07 0.42
C ALA A 121 11.55 -13.90 -0.56
N GLN A 122 12.46 -12.92 -0.48
CA GLN A 122 12.46 -11.71 -1.32
C GLN A 122 11.25 -10.77 -1.10
N ALA A 123 10.49 -10.96 -0.02
CA ALA A 123 9.38 -10.07 0.30
C ALA A 123 9.89 -8.65 0.59
N HIS A 124 9.33 -7.67 -0.12
CA HIS A 124 9.68 -6.26 0.04
C HIS A 124 8.47 -5.36 -0.24
N ASP A 125 8.53 -4.14 0.26
CA ASP A 125 7.56 -3.09 -0.05
C ASP A 125 7.77 -2.56 -1.48
N LEU A 126 6.71 -2.59 -2.29
CA LEU A 126 6.69 -2.15 -3.68
C LEU A 126 7.10 -0.69 -3.89
N PHE A 127 6.86 0.19 -2.90
CA PHE A 127 7.11 1.61 -3.02
C PHE A 127 8.48 2.04 -2.51
N THR A 128 8.97 1.36 -1.47
CA THR A 128 10.21 1.73 -0.77
C THR A 128 11.37 0.77 -1.07
N CYS A 129 11.08 -0.40 -1.66
CA CYS A 129 11.99 -1.52 -1.85
C CYS A 129 12.62 -2.04 -0.55
N GLN A 130 12.06 -1.68 0.61
CA GLN A 130 12.55 -2.12 1.90
C GLN A 130 12.01 -3.51 2.22
N THR A 131 12.85 -4.33 2.85
CA THR A 131 12.39 -5.58 3.45
C THR A 131 11.57 -5.26 4.69
N LEU A 132 10.46 -5.96 4.87
CA LEU A 132 9.62 -5.78 6.06
C LEU A 132 10.06 -6.75 7.16
N PRO A 133 10.11 -6.29 8.43
CA PRO A 133 10.41 -7.15 9.55
C PRO A 133 9.22 -8.06 9.84
N VAL A 134 9.16 -9.21 9.17
CA VAL A 134 8.17 -10.26 9.45
C VAL A 134 8.74 -11.21 10.51
N ARG A 135 7.98 -11.45 11.58
CA ARG A 135 8.34 -12.41 12.65
C ARG A 135 7.22 -13.42 12.78
N ASP A 136 7.51 -14.71 12.70
CA ASP A 136 6.50 -15.76 12.80
C ASP A 136 5.29 -15.55 11.86
N ARG A 137 5.56 -15.00 10.66
CA ARG A 137 4.56 -14.60 9.65
C ARG A 137 3.63 -13.45 10.07
N GLU A 138 3.90 -12.79 11.19
CA GLU A 138 3.24 -11.59 11.65
C GLU A 138 3.97 -10.34 11.16
N VAL A 139 3.19 -9.39 10.67
CA VAL A 139 3.63 -8.06 10.29
C VAL A 139 3.05 -7.07 11.29
N LYS A 140 3.90 -6.35 12.01
CA LYS A 140 3.46 -5.22 12.84
C LYS A 140 3.00 -4.08 11.93
N VAL A 141 1.75 -3.64 12.10
CA VAL A 141 1.19 -2.56 11.28
C VAL A 141 1.93 -1.24 11.54
N ALA A 142 2.41 -1.02 12.78
CA ALA A 142 3.23 0.14 13.10
C ALA A 142 4.52 0.22 12.25
N ASP A 143 5.22 -0.91 12.11
CA ASP A 143 6.46 -0.99 11.32
C ASP A 143 6.16 -0.85 9.82
N ALA A 144 5.11 -1.55 9.37
CA ALA A 144 4.75 -1.59 7.95
C ALA A 144 4.19 -0.25 7.43
N LEU A 145 3.50 0.51 8.27
CA LEU A 145 2.93 1.83 7.93
C LEU A 145 3.76 2.96 8.53
N SER A 146 5.09 2.79 8.61
CA SER A 146 6.01 3.77 9.16
C SER A 146 6.30 4.94 8.21
N ILE A 147 6.29 4.69 6.89
CA ILE A 147 6.58 5.68 5.85
C ILE A 147 5.30 6.20 5.19
N LEU A 148 4.41 5.27 4.82
CA LEU A 148 3.13 5.57 4.18
C LEU A 148 1.98 5.04 5.05
N PRO A 149 0.78 5.65 4.98
CA PRO A 149 -0.39 5.17 5.70
C PRO A 149 -1.01 3.93 5.03
N PHE A 150 -0.24 3.16 4.28
CA PHE A 150 -0.59 1.90 3.63
C PHE A 150 0.72 1.21 3.21
N VAL A 151 0.66 -0.09 2.98
CA VAL A 151 1.80 -0.84 2.43
C VAL A 151 1.33 -1.82 1.37
N VAL A 152 2.17 -2.03 0.37
CA VAL A 152 2.01 -3.06 -0.65
C VAL A 152 3.27 -3.91 -0.64
N ILE A 153 3.14 -5.17 -0.28
CA ILE A 153 4.25 -6.12 -0.11
C ILE A 153 4.18 -7.13 -1.25
N THR A 154 5.32 -7.46 -1.85
CA THR A 154 5.38 -8.41 -2.96
C THR A 154 6.69 -9.20 -2.90
N ASN A 155 6.71 -10.39 -3.53
CA ASN A 155 7.93 -11.15 -3.79
C ASN A 155 8.41 -11.06 -5.25
N LEU A 156 7.76 -10.19 -6.04
CA LEU A 156 8.06 -9.86 -7.44
C LEU A 156 8.87 -8.57 -7.54
#